data_AF-A0A538GSX0-F1
#
_entry.id   AF-A0A538GSX0-F1
#
_cell.length_a   1.000
_cell.length_b   1.000
_cell.length_c   1.000
_cell.angle_alpha   90.00
_cell.angle_beta   90.00
_cell.angle_gamma   90.00
#
_symmetry.space_group_name_H-M   'P 1'
#
loop_
_entity.id
_entity.type
_entity.pdbx_description
1 polymer ?
#
loop_
_entity_poly.entity_id
_entity_poly.type
_entity_poly.pdbx_seq_one_letter_code
_entity_poly.pdbx_strand_id
1 'polypeptide(L)'
;MAQRVRREGPLGERLKVFFMRSVLFNAWRAAERLGIRLATEGPAYAPTAAQSEELDALIAQASAEGGVIDASAAPVAAHELLTHLVERHGLLLHGSNHAELDILEPRPARDFGTQVEVVVAADDGIWPLFYAVVARERIAGVFTGCMHLGRRPSLRRFYFFRVFGADPEEETTWTTGAVYAVPRDGFRREWGNEWLLNRKVTPVLRVLVRPSDFPLRQSVARG
;
A
#
# COMPACT_ATOMS: atom_id res chain seq x y z
N MET A 1 -10.62 20.42 -12.92
CA MET A 1 -11.02 20.26 -11.50
C MET A 1 -11.44 18.81 -11.26
N ALA A 2 -10.70 18.05 -10.43
CA ALA A 2 -11.09 16.68 -10.10
C ALA A 2 -12.40 16.67 -9.29
N GLN A 3 -13.40 15.92 -9.74
CA GLN A 3 -14.71 15.79 -9.09
C GLN A 3 -14.52 15.28 -7.65
N ARG A 4 -15.30 15.81 -6.71
CA ARG A 4 -15.22 15.41 -5.30
C ARG A 4 -15.72 13.97 -5.19
N VAL A 5 -14.81 13.06 -4.86
CA VAL A 5 -15.14 11.67 -4.57
C VAL A 5 -16.08 11.65 -3.36
N ARG A 6 -17.24 10.98 -3.49
CA ARG A 6 -18.25 10.91 -2.42
C ARG A 6 -18.45 9.45 -2.00
N ARG A 7 -18.24 9.18 -0.72
CA ARG A 7 -18.52 7.88 -0.12
C ARG A 7 -20.03 7.70 0.09
N GLU A 8 -20.53 6.58 -0.39
CA GLU A 8 -21.93 6.15 -0.31
C GLU A 8 -22.15 5.22 0.88
N GLY A 9 -23.39 5.13 1.36
CA GLY A 9 -23.79 4.29 2.49
C GLY A 9 -24.51 5.04 3.62
N PRO A 10 -24.99 4.32 4.64
CA PRO A 10 -25.75 4.90 5.75
C PRO A 10 -24.96 6.00 6.48
N LEU A 11 -25.64 7.04 6.96
CA LEU A 11 -24.99 8.14 7.67
C LEU A 11 -24.20 7.65 8.89
N GLY A 12 -24.77 6.73 9.68
CA GLY A 12 -24.10 6.14 10.84
C GLY A 12 -22.79 5.43 10.47
N GLU A 13 -22.77 4.68 9.37
CA GLU A 13 -21.55 4.00 8.89
C GLU A 13 -20.51 5.00 8.36
N ARG A 14 -20.95 6.06 7.67
CA ARG A 14 -20.06 7.14 7.24
C ARG A 14 -19.44 7.89 8.44
N LEU A 15 -20.21 8.08 9.52
CA LEU A 15 -19.70 8.66 10.77
C LEU A 15 -18.73 7.73 11.50
N LYS A 16 -18.96 6.40 11.48
CA LYS A 16 -18.00 5.42 12.00
C LYS A 16 -16.67 5.47 11.26
N VAL A 17 -16.70 5.51 9.92
CA VAL A 17 -15.49 5.70 9.09
C VAL A 17 -14.75 6.98 9.50
N PHE A 18 -15.47 8.09 9.62
CA PHE A 18 -14.89 9.36 10.06
C PHE A 18 -14.26 9.25 11.47
N PHE A 19 -14.98 8.71 12.45
CA PHE A 19 -14.48 8.56 13.81
C PHE A 19 -13.24 7.66 13.87
N MET A 20 -13.26 6.52 13.17
CA MET A 20 -12.13 5.60 13.10
C MET A 20 -10.90 6.27 12.49
N ARG A 21 -11.07 6.96 11.36
CA ARG A 21 -9.97 7.63 10.65
C ARG A 21 -9.46 8.87 11.41
N SER A 22 -10.32 9.62 12.11
CA SER A 22 -9.91 10.87 12.78
C SER A 22 -9.52 10.71 14.24
N VAL A 23 -10.24 9.92 15.03
CA VAL A 23 -10.02 9.84 16.49
C VAL A 23 -9.06 8.70 16.84
N LEU A 24 -9.33 7.49 16.36
CA LEU A 24 -8.48 6.33 16.68
C LEU A 24 -7.07 6.50 16.12
N PHE A 25 -6.92 7.11 14.95
CA PHE A 25 -5.58 7.36 14.39
C PHE A 25 -4.77 8.37 15.19
N ASN A 26 -5.41 9.44 15.67
CA ASN A 26 -4.72 10.42 16.50
C ASN A 26 -4.38 9.83 17.88
N ALA A 27 -5.25 8.99 18.43
CA ALA A 27 -4.98 8.24 19.64
C ALA A 27 -3.82 7.25 19.45
N TRP A 28 -3.81 6.49 18.36
CA TRP A 28 -2.69 5.59 18.00
C TRP A 28 -1.39 6.38 17.84
N ARG A 29 -1.41 7.51 17.13
CA ARG A 29 -0.26 8.39 16.97
C ARG A 29 0.28 8.91 18.31
N ALA A 30 -0.61 9.25 19.25
CA ALA A 30 -0.22 9.68 20.58
C ALA A 30 0.39 8.52 21.38
N ALA A 31 -0.23 7.34 21.35
CA ALA A 31 0.27 6.13 22.01
C ALA A 31 1.68 5.75 21.53
N GLU A 32 1.92 5.72 20.21
CA GLU A 32 3.25 5.41 19.65
C GLU A 32 4.30 6.47 20.01
N ARG A 33 3.91 7.75 20.10
CA ARG A 33 4.79 8.82 20.59
C ARG A 33 5.17 8.65 22.07
N LEU A 34 4.28 8.04 22.85
CA LEU A 34 4.49 7.69 24.26
C LEU A 34 5.17 6.32 24.43
N GLY A 35 5.55 5.65 23.34
CA GLY A 35 6.22 4.36 23.36
C GLY A 35 5.29 3.15 23.56
N ILE A 36 3.97 3.35 23.58
CA ILE A 36 2.99 2.27 23.64
C ILE A 36 2.80 1.73 22.23
N ARG A 37 3.44 0.59 21.94
CA ARG A 37 3.40 -0.06 20.62
C ARG A 37 2.07 -0.80 20.44
N LEU A 38 1.21 -0.26 19.59
CA LEU A 38 -0.09 -0.86 19.23
C LEU A 38 -0.05 -1.56 17.87
N ALA A 39 1.07 -1.43 17.15
CA ALA A 39 1.25 -1.92 15.79
C ALA A 39 2.70 -2.37 15.54
N THR A 40 2.90 -3.10 14.46
CA THR A 40 4.23 -3.57 14.05
C THR A 40 4.96 -2.46 13.31
N GLU A 41 6.16 -2.13 13.76
CA GLU A 41 7.07 -1.24 13.04
C GLU A 41 7.65 -1.97 11.81
N GLY A 42 7.55 -1.36 10.63
CA GLY A 42 8.13 -1.92 9.42
C GLY A 42 9.66 -1.78 9.39
N PRO A 43 10.34 -2.57 8.53
CA PRO A 43 11.77 -2.40 8.30
C PRO A 43 12.12 -0.97 7.87
N ALA A 44 13.32 -0.54 8.24
CA ALA A 44 13.83 0.77 7.87
C ALA A 44 14.14 0.82 6.38
N TYR A 45 13.78 1.92 5.72
CA TYR A 45 14.31 2.26 4.40
C TYR A 45 15.56 3.11 4.59
N ALA A 46 16.72 2.56 4.32
CA ALA A 46 17.99 3.25 4.42
C ALA A 46 18.98 2.75 3.35
N PRO A 47 18.60 2.82 2.05
CA PRO A 47 19.52 2.43 0.99
C PRO A 47 20.75 3.33 1.03
N THR A 48 21.92 2.74 0.77
CA THR A 48 23.15 3.49 0.54
C THR A 48 23.03 4.34 -0.74
N ALA A 49 23.98 5.27 -0.94
CA ALA A 49 24.04 6.05 -2.18
C ALA A 49 24.19 5.14 -3.41
N ALA A 50 25.10 4.15 -3.36
CA ALA A 50 25.30 3.18 -4.43
C ALA A 50 24.02 2.38 -4.74
N GLN A 51 23.35 1.84 -3.71
CA GLN A 51 22.06 1.15 -3.91
C GLN A 51 20.99 2.08 -4.49
N SER A 52 20.98 3.36 -4.10
CA SER A 52 20.04 4.34 -4.63
C SER A 52 20.29 4.63 -6.11
N GLU A 53 21.55 4.68 -6.55
CA GLU A 53 21.93 4.84 -7.95
C GLU A 53 21.60 3.59 -8.78
N GLU A 54 21.87 2.39 -8.25
CA GLU A 54 21.51 1.12 -8.88
C GLU A 54 19.98 0.99 -9.06
N LEU A 55 19.21 1.42 -8.06
CA LEU A 55 17.75 1.45 -8.14
C LEU A 55 17.26 2.43 -9.22
N ASP A 56 17.83 3.62 -9.30
CA ASP A 56 17.47 4.59 -10.36
C ASP A 56 17.81 4.05 -11.75
N ALA A 57 18.95 3.38 -11.91
CA ALA A 57 19.35 2.74 -13.16
C ALA A 57 18.38 1.61 -13.55
N LEU A 58 18.03 0.74 -12.60
CA LEU A 58 17.04 -0.33 -12.80
C LEU A 58 15.68 0.23 -13.22
N ILE A 59 15.21 1.29 -12.56
CA ILE A 59 13.93 1.96 -12.85
C ILE A 59 13.94 2.58 -14.25
N ALA A 60 15.03 3.27 -14.61
CA ALA A 60 15.18 3.89 -15.93
C ALA A 60 15.22 2.83 -17.04
N GLN A 61 15.96 1.75 -16.84
CA GLN A 61 16.02 0.63 -17.78
C GLN A 61 14.64 -0.02 -17.96
N ALA A 62 13.98 -0.39 -16.85
CA ALA A 62 12.67 -1.01 -16.91
C ALA A 62 11.64 -0.11 -17.60
N SER A 63 11.69 1.21 -17.37
CA SER A 63 10.81 2.18 -18.04
C SER A 63 11.02 2.19 -19.57
N ALA A 64 12.24 1.97 -20.05
CA ALA A 64 12.55 1.85 -21.48
C ALA A 64 12.13 0.50 -22.08
N GLU A 65 12.04 -0.55 -21.26
CA GLU A 65 11.81 -1.95 -21.67
C GLU A 65 10.37 -2.43 -21.37
N GLY A 66 9.38 -1.53 -21.36
CA GLY A 66 7.96 -1.89 -21.19
C GLY A 66 7.44 -1.88 -19.75
N GLY A 67 8.24 -1.37 -18.81
CA GLY A 67 7.81 -0.97 -17.47
C GLY A 67 7.60 -2.13 -16.50
N VAL A 68 8.35 -3.22 -16.63
CA VAL A 68 8.23 -4.40 -15.74
C VAL A 68 9.51 -4.59 -14.95
N ILE A 69 9.38 -4.78 -13.64
CA ILE A 69 10.47 -5.14 -12.74
C ILE A 69 10.07 -6.41 -11.98
N ASP A 70 10.92 -7.43 -11.95
CA ASP A 70 10.77 -8.53 -10.98
C ASP A 70 11.48 -8.12 -9.68
N ALA A 71 10.75 -8.06 -8.56
CA ALA A 71 11.31 -7.65 -7.27
C ALA A 71 12.49 -8.54 -6.84
N SER A 72 12.52 -9.82 -7.22
CA SER A 72 13.62 -10.73 -6.85
C SER A 72 14.93 -10.43 -7.58
N ALA A 73 14.88 -9.64 -8.66
CA ALA A 73 16.07 -9.21 -9.40
C ALA A 73 16.64 -7.87 -8.88
N ALA A 74 15.96 -7.20 -7.96
CA ALA A 74 16.42 -5.94 -7.40
C ALA A 74 17.59 -6.16 -6.40
N PRO A 75 18.52 -5.20 -6.27
CA PRO A 75 19.66 -5.29 -5.35
C PRO A 75 19.29 -5.11 -3.87
N VAL A 76 18.01 -4.89 -3.58
CA VAL A 76 17.45 -4.57 -2.26
C VAL A 76 16.15 -5.34 -2.06
N ALA A 77 15.63 -5.36 -0.83
CA ALA A 77 14.33 -5.94 -0.57
C ALA A 77 13.21 -5.19 -1.33
N ALA A 78 12.15 -5.90 -1.72
CA ALA A 78 11.05 -5.34 -2.51
C ALA A 78 10.48 -4.04 -1.91
N HIS A 79 10.28 -4.01 -0.58
CA HIS A 79 9.77 -2.82 0.10
C HIS A 79 10.68 -1.59 -0.04
N GLU A 80 12.00 -1.78 -0.20
CA GLU A 80 12.94 -0.68 -0.41
C GLU A 80 12.84 -0.14 -1.83
N LEU A 81 12.79 -1.01 -2.85
CA LEU A 81 12.50 -0.61 -4.23
C LEU A 81 11.17 0.18 -4.30
N LEU A 82 10.12 -0.35 -3.70
CA LEU A 82 8.80 0.29 -3.66
C LEU A 82 8.83 1.64 -2.93
N THR A 83 9.52 1.71 -1.79
CA THR A 83 9.70 2.98 -1.07
C THR A 83 10.53 3.98 -1.89
N HIS A 84 11.50 3.52 -2.67
CA HIS A 84 12.30 4.34 -3.57
C HIS A 84 11.45 4.97 -4.68
N LEU A 85 10.53 4.20 -5.29
CA LEU A 85 9.57 4.71 -6.28
C LEU A 85 8.69 5.85 -5.70
N VAL A 86 8.27 5.71 -4.45
CA VAL A 86 7.48 6.75 -3.77
C VAL A 86 8.32 7.97 -3.44
N GLU A 87 9.48 7.78 -2.79
CA GLU A 87 10.25 8.89 -2.21
C GLU A 87 11.08 9.65 -3.24
N ARG A 88 11.65 8.97 -4.23
CA ARG A 88 12.57 9.57 -5.22
C ARG A 88 11.87 9.92 -6.53
N HIS A 89 10.90 9.09 -6.94
CA HIS A 89 10.17 9.27 -8.21
C HIS A 89 8.78 9.89 -8.02
N GLY A 90 8.34 10.12 -6.77
CA GLY A 90 7.09 10.81 -6.46
C GLY A 90 5.84 10.05 -6.88
N LEU A 91 5.96 8.73 -7.10
CA LEU A 91 4.88 7.86 -7.57
C LEU A 91 3.99 7.42 -6.41
N LEU A 92 2.77 6.99 -6.74
CA LEU A 92 1.89 6.26 -5.82
C LEU A 92 1.86 4.78 -6.22
N LEU A 93 1.54 3.91 -5.27
CA LEU A 93 1.59 2.46 -5.44
C LEU A 93 0.23 1.81 -5.24
N HIS A 94 -0.16 0.91 -6.13
CA HIS A 94 -1.40 0.12 -6.06
C HIS A 94 -1.08 -1.38 -6.08
N GLY A 95 -1.52 -2.12 -5.06
CA GLY A 95 -1.34 -3.57 -4.99
C GLY A 95 -2.51 -4.35 -5.57
N SER A 96 -2.24 -5.36 -6.38
CA SER A 96 -3.25 -6.22 -6.99
C SER A 96 -2.74 -7.66 -7.20
N ASN A 97 -3.64 -8.64 -7.07
CA ASN A 97 -3.35 -10.04 -7.41
C ASN A 97 -3.32 -10.27 -8.94
N HIS A 98 -3.93 -9.37 -9.74
CA HIS A 98 -3.80 -9.40 -11.20
C HIS A 98 -2.48 -8.72 -11.60
N ALA A 99 -1.55 -9.48 -12.18
CA ALA A 99 -0.19 -9.03 -12.51
C ALA A 99 -0.04 -8.39 -13.91
N GLU A 100 -1.11 -8.40 -14.71
CA GLU A 100 -1.12 -7.95 -16.12
C GLU A 100 -2.16 -6.87 -16.40
N LEU A 101 -2.30 -5.91 -15.50
CA LEU A 101 -3.18 -4.76 -15.69
C LEU A 101 -2.44 -3.65 -16.46
N ASP A 102 -2.88 -3.37 -17.68
CA ASP A 102 -2.43 -2.19 -18.44
C ASP A 102 -3.08 -0.89 -17.95
N ILE A 103 -4.29 -1.00 -17.39
CA ILE A 103 -5.07 0.13 -16.89
C ILE A 103 -5.69 -0.25 -15.55
N LEU A 104 -5.54 0.62 -14.56
CA LEU A 104 -6.27 0.54 -13.31
C LEU A 104 -7.59 1.28 -13.46
N GLU A 105 -8.69 0.57 -13.28
CA GLU A 105 -10.04 1.13 -13.33
C GLU A 105 -10.57 1.40 -11.92
N PRO A 106 -11.38 2.45 -11.73
CA PRO A 106 -12.10 2.64 -10.47
C PRO A 106 -12.89 1.39 -10.10
N ARG A 107 -12.77 0.97 -8.84
CA ARG A 107 -13.52 -0.17 -8.27
C ARG A 107 -14.11 0.24 -6.92
N PRO A 108 -15.10 -0.50 -6.40
CA PRO A 108 -15.64 -0.24 -5.07
C PRO A 108 -14.58 -0.45 -3.98
N ALA A 109 -14.13 0.63 -3.36
CA ALA A 109 -13.37 0.60 -2.12
C ALA A 109 -14.33 0.64 -0.94
N ARG A 110 -14.33 -0.41 -0.12
CA ARG A 110 -15.32 -0.61 0.95
C ARG A 110 -14.68 -0.43 2.32
N ASP A 111 -15.35 0.33 3.18
CA ASP A 111 -15.04 0.42 4.60
C ASP A 111 -16.34 0.33 5.39
N PHE A 112 -16.45 -0.64 6.29
CA PHE A 112 -17.71 -0.94 6.99
C PHE A 112 -18.88 -1.08 5.99
N GLY A 113 -20.07 -0.56 6.30
CA GLY A 113 -21.21 -0.51 5.39
C GLY A 113 -21.17 0.60 4.33
N THR A 114 -19.98 1.08 3.96
CA THR A 114 -19.82 2.19 3.00
C THR A 114 -18.93 1.79 1.81
N GLN A 115 -19.10 2.48 0.69
CA GLN A 115 -18.25 2.27 -0.48
C GLN A 115 -17.97 3.57 -1.25
N VAL A 116 -16.92 3.52 -2.08
CA VAL A 116 -16.56 4.61 -2.96
C VAL A 116 -15.88 4.07 -4.22
N GLU A 117 -16.30 4.53 -5.41
CA GLU A 117 -15.77 4.06 -6.71
C GLU A 117 -14.49 4.79 -7.11
N VAL A 118 -13.34 4.15 -6.91
CA VAL A 118 -12.02 4.78 -7.08
C VAL A 118 -10.91 3.77 -7.38
N VAL A 119 -9.84 4.24 -8.01
CA VAL A 119 -8.51 3.64 -7.91
C VAL A 119 -7.91 4.09 -6.58
N VAL A 120 -7.60 3.13 -5.71
CA VAL A 120 -6.91 3.38 -4.44
C VAL A 120 -5.41 3.17 -4.66
N ALA A 121 -4.58 4.10 -4.20
CA ALA A 121 -3.13 3.95 -4.18
C ALA A 121 -2.57 4.45 -2.84
N ALA A 122 -1.30 4.17 -2.56
CA ALA A 122 -0.62 4.64 -1.36
C ALA A 122 0.74 5.27 -1.65
N ASP A 123 1.14 6.24 -0.81
CA ASP A 123 2.52 6.74 -0.73
C ASP A 123 3.33 5.96 0.32
N ASP A 124 3.28 4.63 0.24
CA ASP A 124 3.98 3.71 1.13
C ASP A 124 4.44 2.45 0.38
N GLY A 125 5.64 1.93 0.69
CA GLY A 125 6.25 0.79 0.00
C GLY A 125 5.85 -0.60 0.52
N ILE A 126 5.16 -0.70 1.67
CA ILE A 126 4.79 -1.98 2.30
C ILE A 126 3.28 -2.22 2.24
N TRP A 127 2.48 -1.17 2.42
CA TRP A 127 1.03 -1.30 2.53
C TRP A 127 0.37 -1.83 1.24
N PRO A 128 0.71 -1.35 0.03
CA PRO A 128 0.24 -1.92 -1.23
C PRO A 128 0.78 -3.33 -1.49
N LEU A 129 2.00 -3.63 -1.02
CA LEU A 129 2.61 -4.94 -1.18
C LEU A 129 1.74 -6.04 -0.53
N PHE A 130 1.17 -5.78 0.65
CA PHE A 130 0.19 -6.68 1.28
C PHE A 130 -1.00 -7.00 0.36
N TYR A 131 -1.60 -5.97 -0.26
CA TYR A 131 -2.74 -6.15 -1.17
C TYR A 131 -2.37 -6.89 -2.47
N ALA A 132 -1.10 -6.82 -2.89
CA ALA A 132 -0.61 -7.57 -4.03
C ALA A 132 -0.47 -9.06 -3.72
N VAL A 133 -0.10 -9.42 -2.48
CA VAL A 133 0.24 -10.81 -2.13
C VAL A 133 -0.78 -11.55 -1.27
N VAL A 134 -1.74 -10.87 -0.66
CA VAL A 134 -2.84 -11.57 0.03
C VAL A 134 -3.84 -12.08 -1.00
N ALA A 135 -4.25 -13.35 -0.92
CA ALA A 135 -5.16 -13.97 -1.89
C ALA A 135 -6.61 -13.52 -1.64
N ARG A 136 -6.99 -12.36 -2.19
CA ARG A 136 -8.25 -11.67 -1.87
C ARG A 136 -9.52 -12.47 -2.21
N GLU A 137 -9.42 -13.41 -3.14
CA GLU A 137 -10.53 -14.30 -3.54
C GLU A 137 -10.71 -15.49 -2.59
N ARG A 138 -9.71 -15.78 -1.74
CA ARG A 138 -9.69 -16.94 -0.83
C ARG A 138 -9.88 -16.55 0.64
N ILE A 139 -10.15 -15.27 0.92
CA ILE A 139 -10.37 -14.74 2.26
C ILE A 139 -11.70 -13.99 2.33
N ALA A 140 -12.28 -13.89 3.53
CA ALA A 140 -13.53 -13.16 3.74
C ALA A 140 -13.33 -11.63 3.76
N GLY A 141 -12.12 -11.17 4.09
CA GLY A 141 -11.78 -9.75 4.11
C GLY A 141 -10.46 -9.45 4.80
N VAL A 142 -10.12 -8.17 4.84
CA VAL A 142 -8.92 -7.66 5.51
C VAL A 142 -9.23 -6.44 6.36
N PHE A 143 -8.48 -6.24 7.42
CA PHE A 143 -8.43 -4.99 8.16
C PHE A 143 -6.97 -4.55 8.27
N THR A 144 -6.65 -3.40 7.70
CA THR A 144 -5.28 -2.92 7.57
C THR A 144 -5.16 -1.47 8.01
N GLY A 145 -3.94 -1.08 8.39
CA GLY A 145 -3.63 0.31 8.66
C GLY A 145 -2.16 0.59 8.47
N CYS A 146 -1.86 1.82 8.06
CA CYS A 146 -0.53 2.31 7.81
C CYS A 146 -0.40 3.71 8.42
N MET A 147 0.64 3.91 9.24
CA MET A 147 0.94 5.21 9.84
C MET A 147 2.41 5.54 9.70
N HIS A 148 2.68 6.78 9.26
CA HIS A 148 4.01 7.36 9.26
C HIS A 148 4.17 8.32 10.44
N LEU A 149 5.23 8.14 11.22
CA LEU A 149 5.54 8.98 12.38
C LEU A 149 6.93 9.61 12.24
N GLY A 150 6.98 10.93 12.37
CA GLY A 150 8.21 11.70 12.26
C GLY A 150 8.46 12.20 10.84
N ARG A 151 9.71 12.54 10.56
CA ARG A 151 10.24 12.96 9.25
C ARG A 151 11.61 12.33 9.09
N ARG A 152 12.12 12.25 7.86
CA ARG A 152 13.49 11.78 7.62
C ARG A 152 14.51 12.63 8.41
N PRO A 153 15.58 12.01 8.94
CA PRO A 153 15.92 10.58 8.86
C PRO A 153 15.19 9.69 9.88
N SER A 154 14.47 10.25 10.85
CA SER A 154 13.77 9.53 11.94
C SER A 154 12.35 9.05 11.58
N LEU A 155 12.05 8.88 10.29
CA LEU A 155 10.74 8.45 9.82
C LEU A 155 10.52 6.98 10.18
N ARG A 156 9.52 6.74 11.03
CA ARG A 156 9.08 5.40 11.45
C ARG A 156 7.75 5.07 10.80
N ARG A 157 7.55 3.81 10.44
CA ARG A 157 6.34 3.33 9.77
C ARG A 157 5.73 2.20 10.56
N PHE A 158 4.44 2.29 10.84
CA PHE A 158 3.74 1.32 11.65
C PHE A 158 2.55 0.75 10.88
N TYR A 159 2.32 -0.55 11.10
CA TYR A 159 1.34 -1.31 10.38
C TYR A 159 0.58 -2.27 11.28
N PHE A 160 -0.68 -2.48 10.96
CA PHE A 160 -1.40 -3.66 11.39
C PHE A 160 -2.06 -4.29 10.17
N PHE A 161 -2.03 -5.62 10.13
CA PHE A 161 -2.62 -6.40 9.06
C PHE A 161 -3.40 -7.53 9.71
N ARG A 162 -4.63 -7.70 9.25
CA ARG A 162 -5.51 -8.79 9.70
C ARG A 162 -6.24 -9.37 8.51
N VAL A 163 -6.30 -10.70 8.46
CA VAL A 163 -7.06 -11.47 7.46
C VAL A 163 -8.22 -12.18 8.15
N PHE A 164 -9.40 -12.16 7.55
CA PHE A 164 -10.59 -12.83 8.07
C PHE A 164 -10.95 -14.03 7.20
N GLY A 165 -11.41 -15.12 7.83
CA GLY A 165 -11.86 -16.32 7.12
C GLY A 165 -10.75 -17.19 6.54
N ALA A 166 -9.49 -16.94 6.89
CA ALA A 166 -8.34 -17.75 6.53
C ALA A 166 -7.25 -17.67 7.61
N ASP A 167 -6.30 -18.60 7.59
CA ASP A 167 -5.14 -18.59 8.48
C ASP A 167 -3.92 -17.95 7.79
N PRO A 168 -3.35 -16.84 8.31
CA PRO A 168 -2.19 -16.19 7.70
C PRO A 168 -0.93 -17.07 7.65
N GLU A 169 -0.85 -18.15 8.43
CA GLU A 169 0.27 -19.09 8.36
C GLU A 169 0.17 -20.04 7.16
N GLU A 170 -1.03 -20.25 6.59
CA GLU A 170 -1.23 -21.12 5.44
C GLU A 170 -0.81 -20.44 4.13
N GLU A 171 -0.08 -21.17 3.27
CA GLU A 171 0.32 -20.68 1.93
C GLU A 171 -0.89 -20.32 1.05
N THR A 172 -2.05 -20.95 1.26
CA THR A 172 -3.30 -20.68 0.54
C THR A 172 -3.81 -19.24 0.77
N THR A 173 -3.47 -18.61 1.90
CA THR A 173 -3.81 -17.21 2.20
C THR A 173 -3.06 -16.22 1.31
N TRP A 174 -2.01 -16.67 0.64
CA TRP A 174 -1.08 -15.84 -0.11
C TRP A 174 -1.07 -16.18 -1.60
N THR A 175 -0.70 -15.21 -2.43
CA THR A 175 -0.56 -15.34 -3.88
C THR A 175 0.57 -14.46 -4.38
N THR A 176 1.06 -14.75 -5.58
CA THR A 176 1.83 -13.76 -6.34
C THR A 176 0.91 -12.68 -6.87
N GLY A 177 1.48 -11.52 -7.17
CA GLY A 177 0.76 -10.38 -7.73
C GLY A 177 1.71 -9.31 -8.23
N ALA A 178 1.19 -8.09 -8.36
CA ALA A 178 1.99 -6.94 -8.76
C ALA A 178 1.66 -5.70 -7.92
N VAL A 179 2.68 -4.88 -7.72
CA VAL A 179 2.53 -3.49 -7.26
C VAL A 179 2.74 -2.56 -8.44
N TYR A 180 1.71 -1.81 -8.78
CA TYR A 180 1.69 -0.86 -9.88
C TYR A 180 2.08 0.53 -9.39
N ALA A 181 3.09 1.13 -10.01
CA ALA A 181 3.45 2.51 -9.76
C ALA A 181 2.72 3.43 -10.73
N VAL A 182 2.01 4.43 -10.21
CA VAL A 182 1.18 5.36 -10.98
C VAL A 182 1.61 6.81 -10.73
N PRO A 183 1.43 7.71 -11.71
CA PRO A 183 1.61 9.13 -11.51
C PRO A 183 0.67 9.64 -10.41
N ARG A 184 1.18 10.53 -9.56
CA ARG A 184 0.39 11.16 -8.49
C ARG A 184 -0.65 12.16 -8.99
N ASP A 185 -0.54 12.60 -10.25
CA ASP A 185 -1.43 13.62 -10.81
C ASP A 185 -2.91 13.22 -10.71
N GLY A 186 -3.73 14.17 -10.25
CA GLY A 186 -5.17 13.99 -10.08
C GLY A 186 -5.60 13.17 -8.86
N PHE A 187 -4.71 12.42 -8.21
CA PHE A 187 -5.04 11.74 -6.96
C PHE A 187 -5.28 12.74 -5.83
N ARG A 188 -6.24 12.43 -4.97
CA ARG A 188 -6.49 13.17 -3.73
C ARG A 188 -6.17 12.28 -2.54
N ARG A 189 -5.37 12.80 -1.60
CA ARG A 189 -5.15 12.14 -0.32
C ARG A 189 -6.46 12.15 0.45
N GLU A 190 -6.97 10.98 0.79
CA GLU A 190 -8.18 10.84 1.60
C GLU A 190 -7.82 10.86 3.08
N TRP A 191 -6.89 9.99 3.48
CA TRP A 191 -6.45 9.89 4.87
C TRP A 191 -5.11 9.16 4.98
N GLY A 192 -4.27 9.58 5.94
CA GLY A 192 -2.98 8.95 6.18
C GLY A 192 -2.19 8.82 4.88
N ASN A 193 -1.85 7.58 4.51
CA ASN A 193 -1.12 7.25 3.30
C ASN A 193 -2.02 6.76 2.14
N GLU A 194 -3.35 6.92 2.23
CA GLU A 194 -4.33 6.51 1.21
C GLU A 194 -4.67 7.65 0.24
N TRP A 195 -4.68 7.32 -1.05
CA TRP A 195 -4.95 8.23 -2.17
C TRP A 195 -6.03 7.67 -3.08
N LEU A 196 -6.92 8.55 -3.52
CA LEU A 196 -8.09 8.19 -4.31
C LEU A 196 -8.11 8.93 -5.66
N LEU A 197 -8.45 8.20 -6.72
CA LEU A 197 -8.69 8.74 -8.06
C LEU A 197 -9.96 8.10 -8.65
N ASN A 198 -10.92 8.90 -9.10
CA ASN A 198 -12.20 8.41 -9.64
C ASN A 198 -12.22 8.27 -11.18
N ARG A 199 -11.05 8.11 -11.79
CA ARG A 199 -10.88 7.86 -13.24
C ARG A 199 -9.84 6.77 -13.45
N LYS A 200 -9.83 6.20 -14.65
CA LYS A 200 -8.80 5.23 -15.07
C LYS A 200 -7.41 5.85 -14.99
N VAL A 201 -6.40 5.04 -14.67
CA VAL A 201 -4.99 5.46 -14.69
C VAL A 201 -4.11 4.34 -15.25
N THR A 202 -3.16 4.73 -16.10
CA THR A 202 -2.15 3.83 -16.66
C THR A 202 -0.93 3.81 -15.72
N PRO A 203 -0.52 2.64 -15.21
CA PRO A 203 0.75 2.49 -14.50
C PRO A 203 1.93 2.88 -15.37
N VAL A 204 2.94 3.51 -14.78
CA VAL A 204 4.23 3.75 -15.45
C VAL A 204 5.18 2.58 -15.27
N LEU A 205 5.01 1.81 -14.19
CA LEU A 205 5.77 0.61 -13.88
C LEU A 205 4.86 -0.41 -13.19
N ARG A 206 5.16 -1.70 -13.35
CA ARG A 206 4.67 -2.77 -12.49
C ARG A 206 5.85 -3.53 -11.90
N VAL A 207 5.77 -3.82 -10.62
CA VAL A 207 6.74 -4.63 -9.88
C VAL A 207 6.07 -5.96 -9.54
N LEU A 208 6.58 -7.05 -10.11
CA LEU A 208 6.12 -8.41 -9.82
C LEU A 208 6.61 -8.82 -8.44
N VAL A 209 5.70 -9.34 -7.62
CA VAL A 209 5.96 -9.65 -6.20
C VAL A 209 5.37 -10.99 -5.79
N ARG A 210 6.01 -11.60 -4.79
CA ARG A 210 5.69 -12.90 -4.22
C ARG A 210 5.43 -12.77 -2.72
N PRO A 211 4.76 -13.75 -2.08
CA PRO A 211 4.51 -13.71 -0.63
C PRO A 211 5.78 -13.52 0.21
N SER A 212 6.92 -14.05 -0.24
CA SER A 212 8.23 -13.88 0.41
C SER A 212 8.76 -12.44 0.41
N ASP A 213 8.27 -11.61 -0.50
CA ASP A 213 8.71 -10.22 -0.64
C ASP A 213 8.05 -9.31 0.41
N PHE A 214 6.93 -9.75 0.99
CA PHE A 214 6.21 -9.00 2.01
C PHE A 214 6.90 -9.12 3.38
N PRO A 215 7.55 -8.06 3.89
CA PRO A 215 8.43 -8.17 5.06
C PRO A 215 7.69 -8.39 6.38
N LEU A 216 6.37 -8.18 6.39
CA LEU A 216 5.53 -8.28 7.59
C LEU A 216 4.60 -9.49 7.55
N ARG A 217 4.91 -10.51 6.73
CA ARG A 217 4.09 -11.73 6.60
C ARG A 217 3.81 -12.40 7.95
N GLN A 218 4.83 -12.54 8.79
CA GLN A 218 4.71 -13.13 10.13
C GLN A 218 4.02 -12.24 11.16
N SER A 219 3.73 -10.98 10.81
CA SER A 219 3.03 -10.01 11.66
C SER A 219 1.55 -9.85 11.30
N VAL A 220 1.04 -10.66 10.35
CA VAL A 220 -0.37 -10.63 9.97
C VAL A 220 -1.18 -11.46 10.96
N ALA A 221 -2.16 -10.83 11.60
CA ALA A 221 -3.02 -11.48 12.57
C ALA A 221 -4.21 -12.17 11.89
N ARG A 222 -4.68 -13.27 12.48
CA ARG A 222 -5.99 -13.84 12.17
C ARG A 222 -7.10 -12.98 12.80
N GLY A 223 -8.13 -12.68 12.03
CA GLY A 223 -9.29 -11.89 12.43
C GLY A 223 -10.50 -12.69 12.89
#